data_AF-A0A7X4GY89-F1
#
_entry.id   AF-A0A7X4GY89-F1
#
_cell.length_a   1.000
_cell.length_b   1.000
_cell.length_c   1.000
_cell.angle_alpha   90.00
_cell.angle_beta   90.00
_cell.angle_gamma   90.00
#
_symmetry.space_group_name_H-M   'P 1'
#
loop_
_entity.id
_entity.type
_entity.pdbx_description
1 polymer ?
#
loop_
_entity_poly.entity_id
_entity_poly.type
_entity_poly.pdbx_seq_one_letter_code
_entity_poly.pdbx_strand_id
1 'polypeptide(L)'
;MTETQSTPARLPIGSADGVAFDVVAWGPAHADVDFSVACMFEHEVAGAAIAGGLLELDEALGKQLTRLRTDGFFGGQPMETLLITRPPAGVTARAVLVIGLGEPATLDGERLRQATRVAMREAIRYGARSMAFAPSVLDAGHTNNAGLNMQEVMLDGMLSALRTELALAAAGLTARPALQQCTFDVGAPRLAGAAESFAAAFEGLFEAD
;
A
#
# COMPACT_ATOMS: atom_id res chain seq x y z
N MET A 1 3.09 -31.62 7.70
CA MET A 1 2.43 -31.67 6.38
C MET A 1 2.54 -30.27 5.83
N THR A 2 3.52 -30.02 4.98
CA THR A 2 3.78 -28.69 4.40
C THR A 2 2.76 -28.49 3.30
N GLU A 3 1.72 -27.69 3.57
CA GLU A 3 0.85 -27.19 2.51
C GLU A 3 1.72 -26.39 1.54
N THR A 4 1.81 -26.86 0.30
CA THR A 4 2.36 -26.10 -0.80
C THR A 4 1.46 -24.89 -0.98
N GLN A 5 1.82 -23.75 -0.40
CA GLN A 5 1.08 -22.50 -0.62
C GLN A 5 1.17 -22.17 -2.11
N SER A 6 0.05 -22.35 -2.82
CA SER A 6 -0.10 -21.89 -4.19
C SER A 6 0.06 -20.37 -4.21
N THR A 7 0.87 -19.84 -5.13
CA THR A 7 0.96 -18.39 -5.38
C THR A 7 -0.46 -17.82 -5.51
N PRO A 8 -0.81 -16.76 -4.75
CA PRO A 8 -2.15 -16.20 -4.78
C PRO A 8 -2.48 -15.66 -6.18
N ALA A 9 -3.75 -15.77 -6.57
CA ALA A 9 -4.21 -15.26 -7.86
C ALA A 9 -4.02 -13.74 -7.95
N ARG A 10 -3.45 -13.27 -9.07
CA ARG A 10 -3.33 -11.85 -9.40
C ARG A 10 -4.39 -11.48 -10.43
N LEU A 11 -5.22 -10.50 -10.12
CA LEU A 11 -6.25 -10.01 -11.03
C LEU A 11 -5.81 -8.68 -11.65
N PRO A 12 -5.60 -8.62 -12.98
CA PRO A 12 -5.06 -7.42 -13.63
C PRO A 12 -6.04 -6.24 -13.55
N ILE A 13 -5.48 -5.05 -13.33
CA ILE A 13 -6.19 -3.76 -13.42
C ILE A 13 -5.89 -3.10 -14.77
N GLY A 14 -4.61 -3.02 -15.13
CA GLY A 14 -4.16 -2.30 -16.31
C GLY A 14 -2.64 -2.11 -16.33
N SER A 15 -2.12 -1.35 -17.29
CA SER A 15 -0.71 -0.98 -17.34
C SER A 15 -0.56 0.46 -17.82
N ALA A 16 0.30 1.22 -17.15
CA ALA A 16 0.60 2.60 -17.49
C ALA A 16 2.08 2.89 -17.27
N ASP A 17 2.67 3.68 -18.16
CA ASP A 17 4.03 4.22 -18.00
C ASP A 17 5.13 3.16 -17.80
N GLY A 18 4.88 1.92 -18.23
CA GLY A 18 5.78 0.76 -18.07
C GLY A 18 5.59 -0.04 -16.77
N VAL A 19 4.57 0.27 -15.98
CA VAL A 19 4.19 -0.43 -14.75
C VAL A 19 2.86 -1.15 -14.95
N ALA A 20 2.83 -2.45 -14.64
CA ALA A 20 1.59 -3.22 -14.56
C ALA A 20 0.97 -3.09 -13.16
N PHE A 21 -0.36 -2.96 -13.13
CA PHE A 21 -1.16 -2.84 -11.92
C PHE A 21 -2.09 -4.04 -11.78
N ASP A 22 -2.17 -4.61 -10.59
CA ASP A 22 -3.11 -5.69 -10.26
C ASP A 22 -3.59 -5.66 -8.81
N VAL A 23 -4.55 -6.54 -8.51
CA VAL A 23 -5.07 -6.80 -7.17
C VAL A 23 -4.72 -8.23 -6.75
N VAL A 24 -4.26 -8.40 -5.51
CA VAL A 24 -3.92 -9.71 -4.94
C VAL A 24 -4.49 -9.87 -3.53
N ALA A 25 -4.95 -11.08 -3.22
CA ALA A 25 -5.45 -11.44 -1.91
C ALA A 25 -4.33 -11.89 -0.96
N TRP A 26 -3.53 -10.95 -0.48
CA TRP A 26 -2.52 -11.17 0.56
C TRP A 26 -2.42 -9.95 1.48
N GLY A 27 -1.79 -10.12 2.65
CA GLY A 27 -1.48 -9.04 3.57
C GLY A 27 -0.04 -8.54 3.40
N PRO A 28 0.29 -7.35 3.94
CA PRO A 28 1.61 -6.73 3.75
C PRO A 28 2.78 -7.55 4.31
N ALA A 29 2.54 -8.45 5.27
CA ALA A 29 3.51 -9.41 5.79
C ALA A 29 3.90 -10.49 4.76
N HIS A 30 2.97 -10.86 3.89
CA HIS A 30 3.08 -12.02 3.01
C HIS A 30 3.27 -11.65 1.53
N ALA A 31 3.20 -10.36 1.20
CA ALA A 31 3.46 -9.85 -0.14
C ALA A 31 4.88 -10.22 -0.61
N ASP A 32 4.98 -11.04 -1.65
CA ASP A 32 6.24 -11.39 -2.30
C ASP A 32 6.62 -10.31 -3.33
N VAL A 33 7.14 -9.20 -2.80
CA VAL A 33 7.55 -8.01 -3.56
C VAL A 33 8.84 -7.44 -3.00
N ASP A 34 9.49 -6.56 -3.77
CA ASP A 34 10.66 -5.83 -3.28
C ASP A 34 10.29 -4.85 -2.17
N PHE A 35 9.12 -4.22 -2.26
CA PHE A 35 8.69 -3.15 -1.36
C PHE A 35 7.20 -3.26 -1.00
N SER A 36 6.91 -3.73 0.21
CA SER A 36 5.54 -3.82 0.74
C SER A 36 5.20 -2.59 1.55
N VAL A 37 4.00 -2.04 1.39
CA VAL A 37 3.57 -0.83 2.07
C VAL A 37 2.31 -1.10 2.86
N ALA A 38 2.34 -0.81 4.15
CA ALA A 38 1.18 -0.79 5.03
C ALA A 38 0.91 0.63 5.51
N CYS A 39 -0.33 0.89 5.90
CA CYS A 39 -0.72 2.14 6.54
C CYS A 39 -1.12 1.89 8.00
N MET A 40 -0.96 2.90 8.84
CA MET A 40 -1.26 2.82 10.28
C MET A 40 -1.83 4.15 10.78
N PHE A 41 -2.86 4.11 11.60
CA PHE A 41 -3.43 5.29 12.24
C PHE A 41 -2.79 5.53 13.62
N GLU A 42 -3.04 6.71 14.20
CA GLU A 42 -2.63 7.05 15.56
C GLU A 42 -3.27 6.14 16.62
N HIS A 43 -4.48 5.68 16.32
CA HIS A 43 -5.19 4.62 17.02
C HIS A 43 -6.27 4.07 16.09
N GLU A 44 -6.94 3.00 16.47
CA GLU A 44 -7.97 2.40 15.63
C GLU A 44 -9.32 3.05 15.93
N VAL A 45 -10.32 2.89 15.06
CA VAL A 45 -11.65 3.46 15.29
C VAL A 45 -12.20 2.97 16.63
N ALA A 46 -12.70 3.90 17.43
CA ALA A 46 -13.19 3.65 18.79
C ALA A 46 -12.17 2.98 19.74
N GLY A 47 -10.87 3.12 19.47
CA GLY A 47 -9.81 2.56 20.31
C GLY A 47 -9.72 1.03 20.27
N ALA A 48 -10.20 0.42 19.18
CA ALA A 48 -10.06 -1.02 18.95
C ALA A 48 -8.58 -1.45 18.91
N ALA A 49 -8.33 -2.76 18.96
CA ALA A 49 -7.02 -3.31 18.64
C ALA A 49 -6.81 -3.35 17.13
N ILE A 50 -5.54 -3.29 16.70
CA ILE A 50 -5.13 -3.60 15.32
C ILE A 50 -5.70 -4.96 14.91
N ALA A 51 -6.22 -5.05 13.68
CA ALA A 51 -6.77 -6.28 13.11
C ALA A 51 -6.24 -6.53 11.69
N GLY A 52 -6.69 -7.62 11.08
CA GLY A 52 -6.44 -7.92 9.66
C GLY A 52 -4.97 -8.04 9.30
N GLY A 53 -4.62 -7.58 8.09
CA GLY A 53 -3.26 -7.69 7.55
C GLY A 53 -2.25 -6.83 8.30
N LEU A 54 -2.68 -5.73 8.91
CA LEU A 54 -1.83 -4.92 9.78
C LEU A 54 -1.46 -5.65 11.09
N LEU A 55 -2.38 -6.44 11.66
CA LEU A 55 -2.08 -7.27 12.83
C LEU A 55 -1.09 -8.39 12.47
N GLU A 56 -1.34 -9.08 11.36
CA GLU A 56 -0.43 -10.13 10.86
C GLU A 56 0.99 -9.58 10.62
N LEU A 57 1.10 -8.36 10.08
CA LEU A 57 2.38 -7.67 9.92
C LEU A 57 3.04 -7.35 11.26
N ASP A 58 2.30 -6.78 12.22
CA ASP A 58 2.87 -6.47 13.53
C ASP A 58 3.34 -7.74 14.26
N GLU A 59 2.57 -8.83 14.18
CA GLU A 59 2.95 -10.13 14.73
C GLU A 59 4.21 -10.70 14.06
N ALA A 60 4.29 -10.64 12.73
CA ALA A 60 5.48 -11.07 11.97
C ALA A 60 6.73 -10.25 12.32
N LEU A 61 6.54 -8.99 12.70
CA LEU A 61 7.58 -8.10 13.21
C LEU A 61 7.88 -8.26 14.70
N GLY A 62 7.19 -9.15 15.41
CA GLY A 62 7.37 -9.34 16.86
C GLY A 62 6.78 -8.21 17.70
N LYS A 63 5.63 -7.67 17.28
CA LYS A 63 4.87 -6.57 17.91
C LYS A 63 5.58 -5.22 17.93
N GLN A 64 6.52 -5.01 17.01
CA GLN A 64 7.35 -3.81 16.98
C GLN A 64 6.58 -2.56 16.53
N LEU A 65 5.57 -2.68 15.66
CA LEU A 65 4.78 -1.50 15.25
C LEU A 65 3.96 -0.99 16.43
N THR A 66 3.28 -1.89 17.14
CA THR A 66 2.54 -1.53 18.36
C THR A 66 3.47 -0.94 19.41
N ARG A 67 4.66 -1.52 19.60
CA ARG A 67 5.66 -1.02 20.53
C ARG A 67 6.20 0.35 20.15
N LEU A 68 6.59 0.57 18.90
CA LEU A 68 7.09 1.86 18.42
C LEU A 68 6.05 2.97 18.53
N ARG A 69 4.76 2.65 18.31
CA ARG A 69 3.65 3.58 18.57
C ARG A 69 3.49 3.90 20.05
N THR A 70 3.50 2.88 20.90
CA THR A 70 3.39 3.05 22.36
C THR A 70 4.57 3.84 22.95
N ASP A 71 5.77 3.58 22.46
CA ASP A 71 7.01 4.22 22.92
C ASP A 71 7.20 5.62 22.30
N GLY A 72 6.32 6.05 21.38
CA GLY A 72 6.33 7.38 20.76
C GLY A 72 7.37 7.58 19.65
N PHE A 73 7.95 6.51 19.12
CA PHE A 73 8.93 6.56 18.03
C PHE A 73 8.30 6.59 16.64
N PHE A 74 7.08 6.06 16.49
CA PHE A 74 6.28 6.14 15.28
C PHE A 74 4.81 6.28 15.66
N GLY A 75 4.29 7.51 15.65
CA GLY A 75 2.96 7.81 16.15
C GLY A 75 1.84 7.38 15.21
N GLY A 76 2.12 7.17 13.92
CA GLY A 76 1.11 7.03 12.89
C GLY A 76 0.57 8.38 12.42
N GLN A 77 1.30 9.47 12.67
CA GLN A 77 0.94 10.83 12.27
C GLN A 77 0.81 10.95 10.74
N PRO A 78 0.04 11.90 10.20
CA PRO A 78 -0.15 12.00 8.77
C PRO A 78 1.15 12.06 7.96
N MET A 79 1.34 11.08 7.07
CA MET A 79 2.51 10.90 6.21
C MET A 79 3.84 10.70 6.95
N GLU A 80 3.81 10.39 8.24
CA GLU A 80 4.96 9.84 8.95
C GLU A 80 5.37 8.51 8.30
N THR A 81 6.68 8.24 8.21
CA THR A 81 7.17 7.04 7.54
C THR A 81 8.14 6.27 8.43
N LEU A 82 8.00 4.95 8.41
CA LEU A 82 8.93 4.00 9.02
C LEU A 82 9.33 2.96 7.97
N LEU A 83 10.60 2.96 7.58
CA LEU A 83 11.14 2.00 6.61
C LEU A 83 11.95 0.90 7.30
N ILE A 84 11.54 -0.34 7.09
CA ILE A 84 12.21 -1.56 7.56
C ILE A 84 12.88 -2.22 6.36
N THR A 85 14.21 -2.11 6.26
CA THR A 85 15.00 -2.65 5.14
C THR A 85 15.56 -4.06 5.38
N ARG A 86 15.40 -4.58 6.60
CA ARG A 86 15.84 -5.92 7.01
C ARG A 86 14.74 -6.59 7.83
N PRO A 87 13.60 -6.92 7.20
CA PRO A 87 12.52 -7.55 7.91
C PRO A 87 12.92 -8.97 8.36
N PRO A 88 12.32 -9.49 9.46
CA PRO A 88 12.60 -10.84 9.94
C PRO A 88 12.07 -11.90 8.97
N ALA A 89 12.49 -13.16 9.15
CA ALA A 89 12.11 -14.27 8.27
C ALA A 89 10.59 -14.53 8.16
N GLY A 90 9.78 -14.00 9.07
CA GLY A 90 8.32 -14.10 9.03
C GLY A 90 7.64 -13.14 8.03
N VAL A 91 8.41 -12.21 7.44
CA VAL A 91 7.91 -11.25 6.44
C VAL A 91 8.52 -11.59 5.08
N THR A 92 7.68 -11.76 4.07
CA THR A 92 8.11 -12.18 2.72
C THR A 92 8.76 -11.03 1.95
N ALA A 93 8.27 -9.81 2.10
CA ALA A 93 8.76 -8.64 1.36
C ALA A 93 10.23 -8.32 1.68
N ARG A 94 10.96 -7.71 0.73
CA ARG A 94 12.39 -7.37 0.93
C ARG A 94 12.57 -6.11 1.77
N ALA A 95 11.65 -5.17 1.65
CA ALA A 95 11.50 -4.05 2.55
C ALA A 95 10.01 -3.80 2.85
N VAL A 96 9.75 -3.21 4.03
CA VAL A 96 8.41 -2.80 4.44
C VAL A 96 8.41 -1.31 4.80
N LEU A 97 7.52 -0.55 4.20
CA LEU A 97 7.21 0.82 4.60
C LEU A 97 5.90 0.85 5.37
N VAL A 98 5.90 1.53 6.51
CA VAL A 98 4.66 1.90 7.21
C VAL A 98 4.44 3.40 7.05
N ILE A 99 3.25 3.79 6.58
CA ILE A 99 2.84 5.18 6.40
C ILE A 99 1.76 5.54 7.42
N GLY A 100 1.97 6.60 8.19
CA GLY A 100 0.98 7.13 9.11
C GLY A 100 -0.18 7.83 8.38
N LEU A 101 -1.42 7.54 8.79
CA LEU A 101 -2.64 8.17 8.24
C LEU A 101 -3.22 9.25 9.16
N GLY A 102 -2.71 9.36 10.38
CA GLY A 102 -3.16 10.27 11.42
C GLY A 102 -4.36 9.74 12.21
N GLU A 103 -5.17 10.68 12.69
CA GLU A 103 -6.44 10.44 13.37
C GLU A 103 -7.48 9.77 12.45
N PRO A 104 -8.04 8.61 12.81
CA PRO A 104 -9.03 7.89 11.98
C PRO A 104 -10.22 8.76 11.57
N ALA A 105 -10.71 9.61 12.48
CA ALA A 105 -11.85 10.49 12.22
C ALA A 105 -11.60 11.54 11.12
N THR A 106 -10.34 11.73 10.74
CA THR A 106 -9.92 12.69 9.70
C THR A 106 -9.62 12.04 8.35
N LEU A 107 -9.82 10.72 8.22
CA LEU A 107 -9.60 10.02 6.97
C LEU A 107 -10.52 10.55 5.86
N ASP A 108 -9.91 10.99 4.77
CA ASP A 108 -10.58 11.36 3.53
C ASP A 108 -9.85 10.79 2.30
N GLY A 109 -10.42 11.01 1.11
CA GLY A 109 -9.83 10.53 -0.14
C GLY A 109 -8.48 11.18 -0.46
N GLU A 110 -8.26 12.43 -0.04
CA GLU A 110 -6.99 13.12 -0.27
C GLU A 110 -5.87 12.53 0.61
N ARG A 111 -6.16 12.12 1.85
CA ARG A 111 -5.21 11.41 2.71
C ARG A 111 -4.73 10.12 2.06
N LEU A 112 -5.62 9.36 1.42
CA LEU A 112 -5.27 8.15 0.69
C LEU A 112 -4.46 8.45 -0.59
N ARG A 113 -4.83 9.51 -1.33
CA ARG A 113 -4.04 9.99 -2.48
C ARG A 113 -2.62 10.38 -2.06
N GLN A 114 -2.46 11.02 -0.91
CA GLN A 114 -1.16 11.39 -0.36
C GLN A 114 -0.35 10.15 0.07
N ALA A 115 -0.97 9.21 0.79
CA ALA A 115 -0.32 7.97 1.21
C ALA A 115 0.22 7.19 0.01
N THR A 116 -0.57 7.06 -1.05
CA THR A 116 -0.16 6.35 -2.26
C THR A 116 0.91 7.09 -3.06
N ARG A 117 0.89 8.43 -3.07
CA ARG A 117 1.98 9.24 -3.63
C ARG A 117 3.30 9.03 -2.87
N VAL A 118 3.24 8.96 -1.53
CA VAL A 118 4.40 8.63 -0.69
C VAL A 118 4.89 7.21 -0.98
N ALA A 119 3.99 6.23 -0.97
CA ALA A 119 4.29 4.82 -1.24
C ALA A 119 5.05 4.64 -2.57
N MET A 120 4.54 5.21 -3.65
CA MET A 120 5.16 5.13 -4.98
C MET A 120 6.55 5.78 -5.00
N ARG A 121 6.71 6.98 -4.43
CA ARG A 121 8.01 7.68 -4.37
C ARG A 121 9.04 6.89 -3.58
N GLU A 122 8.67 6.36 -2.43
CA GLU A 122 9.59 5.60 -1.58
C GLU A 122 9.98 4.26 -2.22
N ALA A 123 9.04 3.56 -2.89
CA ALA A 123 9.36 2.37 -3.66
C ALA A 123 10.37 2.66 -4.80
N ILE A 124 10.17 3.77 -5.53
CA ILE A 124 11.09 4.19 -6.59
C ILE A 124 12.46 4.57 -6.03
N ARG A 125 12.53 5.33 -4.94
CA ARG A 125 13.80 5.73 -4.28
C ARG A 125 14.56 4.53 -3.72
N TYR A 126 13.84 3.52 -3.23
CA TYR A 126 14.42 2.26 -2.80
C TYR A 126 14.99 1.44 -3.97
N GLY A 127 14.57 1.73 -5.21
CA GLY A 127 14.97 0.97 -6.40
C GLY A 127 14.17 -0.32 -6.58
N ALA A 128 12.95 -0.38 -6.04
CA ALA A 128 12.07 -1.54 -6.16
C ALA A 128 11.69 -1.81 -7.62
N ARG A 129 11.60 -3.09 -8.00
CA ARG A 129 11.00 -3.54 -9.27
C ARG A 129 9.54 -3.93 -9.08
N SER A 130 9.16 -4.37 -7.89
CA SER A 130 7.78 -4.68 -7.52
C SER A 130 7.39 -4.04 -6.18
N MET A 131 6.16 -3.56 -6.07
CA MET A 131 5.60 -3.07 -4.82
C MET A 131 4.18 -3.60 -4.56
N ALA A 132 3.81 -3.63 -3.29
CA ALA A 132 2.46 -3.94 -2.82
C ALA A 132 1.98 -2.82 -1.88
N PHE A 133 0.69 -2.49 -1.92
CA PHE A 133 0.11 -1.44 -1.08
C PHE A 133 -1.17 -1.91 -0.41
N ALA A 134 -1.14 -1.92 0.93
CA ALA A 134 -2.25 -2.24 1.81
C ALA A 134 -2.67 -0.98 2.60
N PRO A 135 -3.78 -0.29 2.23
CA PRO A 135 -4.20 0.93 2.92
C PRO A 135 -4.66 0.70 4.36
N SER A 136 -4.91 -0.55 4.77
CA SER A 136 -5.26 -0.94 6.15
C SER A 136 -6.45 -0.17 6.77
N VAL A 137 -7.28 0.46 5.94
CA VAL A 137 -8.45 1.26 6.36
C VAL A 137 -9.49 0.38 7.07
N LEU A 138 -9.78 -0.80 6.49
CA LEU A 138 -10.74 -1.75 7.04
C LEU A 138 -10.20 -2.42 8.31
N ASP A 139 -8.89 -2.62 8.38
CA ASP A 139 -8.17 -3.19 9.52
C ASP A 139 -8.24 -2.25 10.74
N ALA A 140 -8.33 -0.93 10.49
CA ALA A 140 -8.55 0.09 11.51
C ALA A 140 -10.02 0.28 11.92
N GLY A 141 -10.96 -0.47 11.32
CA GLY A 141 -12.39 -0.44 11.68
C GLY A 141 -13.27 0.50 10.84
N HIS A 142 -12.74 1.12 9.79
CA HIS A 142 -13.54 1.92 8.86
C HIS A 142 -14.36 1.03 7.93
N THR A 143 -15.63 0.78 8.26
CA THR A 143 -16.52 -0.11 7.48
C THR A 143 -17.40 0.61 6.45
N ASN A 144 -17.56 1.94 6.55
CA ASN A 144 -18.29 2.76 5.58
C ASN A 144 -17.34 3.71 4.84
N ASN A 145 -16.85 3.29 3.67
CA ASN A 145 -15.81 4.00 2.92
C ASN A 145 -16.24 4.42 1.51
N ALA A 146 -17.53 4.30 1.19
CA ALA A 146 -18.04 4.59 -0.16
C ALA A 146 -17.72 6.03 -0.59
N GLY A 147 -17.76 6.98 0.35
CA GLY A 147 -17.45 8.40 0.09
C GLY A 147 -15.97 8.71 -0.15
N LEU A 148 -15.05 7.75 0.07
CA LEU A 148 -13.61 7.97 -0.12
C LEU A 148 -13.18 7.81 -1.58
N ASN A 149 -13.98 7.13 -2.42
CA ASN A 149 -13.63 6.74 -3.78
C ASN A 149 -12.20 6.13 -3.85
N MET A 150 -11.94 5.17 -2.95
CA MET A 150 -10.58 4.74 -2.60
C MET A 150 -9.76 4.32 -3.82
N GLN A 151 -10.35 3.58 -4.76
CA GLN A 151 -9.65 3.04 -5.92
C GLN A 151 -9.13 4.15 -6.83
N GLU A 152 -9.98 5.13 -7.17
CA GLU A 152 -9.61 6.25 -8.03
C GLU A 152 -8.54 7.12 -7.38
N VAL A 153 -8.72 7.52 -6.12
CA VAL A 153 -7.78 8.41 -5.42
C VAL A 153 -6.42 7.73 -5.19
N MET A 154 -6.41 6.43 -4.94
CA MET A 154 -5.18 5.65 -4.77
C MET A 154 -4.44 5.48 -6.10
N LEU A 155 -5.14 5.15 -7.18
CA LEU A 155 -4.55 5.05 -8.52
C LEU A 155 -3.98 6.39 -8.98
N ASP A 156 -4.74 7.47 -8.86
CA ASP A 156 -4.27 8.81 -9.22
C ASP A 156 -3.04 9.22 -8.40
N GLY A 157 -3.03 8.99 -7.08
CA GLY A 157 -1.89 9.29 -6.23
C GLY A 157 -0.61 8.57 -6.65
N MET A 158 -0.71 7.26 -6.97
CA MET A 158 0.41 6.46 -7.48
C MET A 158 0.86 6.90 -8.87
N LEU A 159 -0.07 7.06 -9.82
CA LEU A 159 0.26 7.44 -11.20
C LEU A 159 0.86 8.85 -11.26
N SER A 160 0.33 9.80 -10.48
CA SER A 160 0.89 11.15 -10.31
C SER A 160 2.34 11.12 -9.83
N ALA A 161 2.66 10.30 -8.82
CA ALA A 161 4.02 10.11 -8.34
C ALA A 161 4.94 9.50 -9.41
N LEU A 162 4.49 8.42 -10.07
CA LEU A 162 5.26 7.74 -11.11
C LEU A 162 5.58 8.69 -12.29
N ARG A 163 4.57 9.42 -12.79
CA ARG A 163 4.73 10.40 -13.88
C ARG A 163 5.67 11.53 -13.49
N THR A 164 5.64 11.97 -12.22
CA THR A 164 6.62 12.96 -11.71
C THR A 164 8.05 12.43 -11.82
N GLU A 165 8.30 11.20 -11.36
CA GLU A 165 9.65 10.60 -11.42
C GLU A 165 10.11 10.34 -12.86
N LEU A 166 9.20 9.96 -13.76
CA LEU A 166 9.49 9.82 -15.18
C LEU A 166 9.81 11.16 -15.85
N ALA A 167 9.10 12.24 -15.50
CA ALA A 167 9.41 13.58 -15.98
C ALA A 167 10.79 14.06 -15.50
N LEU A 168 11.15 13.78 -14.24
CA LEU A 168 12.50 14.04 -13.72
C LEU A 168 13.56 13.25 -14.47
N ALA A 169 13.29 11.98 -14.80
CA ALA A 169 14.20 11.14 -15.57
C ALA A 169 14.37 11.64 -17.01
N ALA A 170 13.27 12.07 -17.66
CA ALA A 170 13.30 12.66 -18.99
C ALA A 170 14.08 13.98 -19.03
N ALA A 171 14.07 14.75 -17.94
CA ALA A 171 14.88 15.94 -17.76
C ALA A 171 16.36 15.65 -17.41
N GLY A 172 16.76 14.39 -17.26
CA GLY A 172 18.12 13.99 -16.90
C GLY A 172 18.49 14.26 -15.43
N LEU A 173 17.51 14.50 -14.57
CA LEU A 173 17.72 14.84 -13.15
C LEU A 173 17.76 13.61 -12.23
N THR A 174 17.30 12.46 -12.72
CA THR A 174 17.35 11.18 -12.01
C THR A 174 17.43 10.02 -13.02
N ALA A 175 17.74 8.83 -12.55
CA ALA A 175 17.60 7.61 -13.34
C ALA A 175 16.11 7.28 -13.55
N ARG A 176 15.77 6.62 -14.66
CA ARG A 176 14.41 6.13 -14.87
C ARG A 176 14.05 5.13 -13.75
N PRO A 177 12.85 5.21 -13.15
CA PRO A 177 12.37 4.25 -12.17
C PRO A 177 12.49 2.80 -12.67
N ALA A 178 12.92 1.89 -11.79
CA ALA A 178 13.03 0.46 -12.07
C ALA A 178 11.73 -0.32 -11.83
N LEU A 179 10.70 0.33 -11.28
CA LEU A 179 9.42 -0.28 -10.94
C LEU A 179 8.72 -0.81 -12.21
N GLN A 180 8.23 -2.04 -12.13
CA GLN A 180 7.58 -2.77 -13.22
C GLN A 180 6.21 -3.30 -12.80
N GLN A 181 6.00 -3.55 -11.50
CA GLN A 181 4.76 -4.09 -10.97
C GLN A 181 4.32 -3.32 -9.73
N CYS A 182 3.05 -2.93 -9.68
CA CYS A 182 2.38 -2.42 -8.50
C CYS A 182 1.15 -3.26 -8.20
N THR A 183 0.97 -3.64 -6.93
CA THR A 183 -0.14 -4.47 -6.49
C THR A 183 -0.92 -3.79 -5.39
N PHE A 184 -2.25 -3.83 -5.47
CA PHE A 184 -3.12 -3.45 -4.36
C PHE A 184 -3.53 -4.69 -3.57
N ASP A 185 -3.29 -4.64 -2.27
CA ASP A 185 -3.57 -5.74 -1.35
C ASP A 185 -5.00 -5.66 -0.86
N VAL A 186 -5.72 -6.78 -0.91
CA VAL A 186 -7.10 -6.86 -0.44
C VAL A 186 -7.35 -8.13 0.35
N GLY A 187 -8.34 -8.10 1.24
CA GLY A 187 -8.81 -9.32 1.88
C GLY A 187 -9.41 -10.28 0.86
N ALA A 188 -9.13 -11.58 0.97
CA ALA A 188 -9.58 -12.60 0.02
C ALA A 188 -11.08 -12.54 -0.36
N PRO A 189 -12.03 -12.27 0.57
CA PRO A 189 -13.45 -12.15 0.23
C PRO A 189 -13.77 -11.00 -0.73
N ARG A 190 -12.87 -10.01 -0.88
CA ARG A 190 -13.08 -8.80 -1.68
C ARG A 190 -12.34 -8.83 -3.02
N LEU A 191 -11.57 -9.88 -3.31
CA LEU A 191 -10.64 -9.92 -4.44
C LEU A 191 -11.31 -9.57 -5.78
N ALA A 192 -12.40 -10.28 -6.13
CA ALA A 192 -13.09 -10.06 -7.40
C ALA A 192 -13.68 -8.64 -7.52
N GLY A 193 -14.48 -8.23 -6.51
CA GLY A 193 -15.11 -6.90 -6.54
C GLY A 193 -14.11 -5.74 -6.48
N ALA A 194 -13.00 -5.92 -5.75
CA ALA A 194 -11.93 -4.93 -5.74
C ALA A 194 -11.24 -4.83 -7.10
N ALA A 195 -10.93 -5.95 -7.75
CA ALA A 195 -10.34 -5.95 -9.09
C ALA A 195 -11.23 -5.24 -10.11
N GLU A 196 -12.54 -5.53 -10.12
CA GLU A 196 -13.50 -4.84 -10.99
C GLU A 196 -13.54 -3.33 -10.72
N SER A 197 -13.57 -2.93 -9.44
CA SER A 197 -13.62 -1.51 -9.05
C SER A 197 -12.33 -0.76 -9.42
N PHE A 198 -11.17 -1.40 -9.24
CA PHE A 198 -9.89 -0.81 -9.64
C PHE A 198 -9.75 -0.74 -11.15
N ALA A 199 -10.17 -1.76 -11.91
CA ALA A 199 -10.14 -1.74 -13.37
C ALA A 199 -11.00 -0.60 -13.92
N ALA A 200 -12.23 -0.46 -13.44
CA ALA A 200 -13.12 0.64 -13.85
C ALA A 200 -12.54 2.02 -13.49
N ALA A 201 -11.98 2.18 -12.29
CA ALA A 201 -11.33 3.43 -11.88
C ALA A 201 -10.08 3.71 -12.74
N PHE A 202 -9.31 2.68 -13.10
CA PHE A 202 -8.15 2.82 -13.97
C PHE A 202 -8.57 3.30 -15.36
N GLU A 203 -9.55 2.65 -16.00
CA GLU A 203 -10.07 3.06 -17.31
C GLU A 203 -10.54 4.53 -17.30
N GLY A 204 -11.31 4.92 -16.28
CA GLY A 204 -11.81 6.29 -16.15
C GLY A 204 -10.73 7.37 -16.05
N LEU A 205 -9.54 7.04 -15.52
CA LEU A 205 -8.40 7.98 -15.45
C LEU A 205 -7.74 8.25 -16.82
N PHE A 206 -7.99 7.42 -17.84
CA PHE A 206 -7.43 7.60 -19.19
C PHE A 206 -8.48 8.02 -20.23
N GLU A 207 -9.77 7.93 -19.91
CA GLU A 207 -10.84 8.50 -20.75
C GLU A 207 -11.03 10.01 -20.54
N ALA A 208 -10.50 10.56 -19.44
CA ALA A 208 -10.60 11.98 -19.09
C ALA A 208 -9.52 12.89 -19.73
N ASP A 209 -8.56 12.31 -20.46
CA ASP A 209 -7.48 12.98 -21.21
C ASP A 209 -7.83 13.13 -22.71
#